data_AF-A0A1I7J2Y1-F1
#
_entry.id   AF-A0A1I7J2Y1-F1
#
_cell.length_a   1.000
_cell.length_b   1.000
_cell.length_c   1.000
_cell.angle_alpha   90.00
_cell.angle_beta   90.00
_cell.angle_gamma   90.00
#
_symmetry.space_group_name_H-M   'P 1'
#
loop_
_entity.id
_entity.type
_entity.pdbx_description
1 polymer ?
#
loop_
_entity_poly.entity_id
_entity_poly.type
_entity_poly.pdbx_seq_one_letter_code
_entity_poly.pdbx_strand_id
1 'polypeptide(L)' 'MLHVVPEHVGAIAAPLPDDAPWQRDLDALDALLQDSRPRRPSRAQIAALIEAEAPGALSAASRARIAERLAGILA' A
#
# COMPACT_ATOMS: atom_id res chain seq x y z
N MET A 1 14.25 32.47 6.81
CA MET A 1 13.08 32.52 7.71
C MET A 1 12.70 31.09 8.04
N LEU A 2 12.98 30.64 9.27
CA LEU A 2 12.63 29.31 9.76
C LEU A 2 11.22 29.39 10.35
N HIS A 3 10.26 28.68 9.75
CA HIS A 3 8.96 28.48 10.38
C HIS A 3 9.13 27.49 11.53
N VAL A 4 9.25 28.02 12.74
CA VAL A 4 9.14 27.24 13.98
C VAL A 4 7.66 26.94 14.18
N VAL A 5 7.28 25.67 14.06
CA VAL A 5 5.97 25.19 14.49
C VAL A 5 6.08 24.91 15.99
N PRO A 6 5.25 25.51 16.86
CA PRO A 6 5.30 25.21 18.30
C PRO A 6 4.85 23.77 18.54
N GLU A 7 5.66 23.02 19.30
CA GLU A 7 5.29 21.71 19.84
C GLU A 7 3.95 21.81 20.60
N HIS A 8 2.93 21.10 20.13
CA HIS A 8 1.70 20.89 20.89
C HIS A 8 1.97 19.86 22.00
N VAL A 9 2.54 20.32 23.10
CA VAL A 9 2.63 19.56 24.35
C VAL A 9 1.27 19.63 25.05
N GLY A 10 0.59 18.49 25.18
CA GLY A 10 -0.44 18.29 26.21
C GLY A 10 -1.90 18.51 25.80
N ALA A 11 -2.32 18.19 24.58
CA ALA A 11 -3.74 17.98 24.32
C ALA A 11 -4.16 16.60 24.85
N ILE A 12 -4.80 16.56 26.02
CA ILE A 12 -5.65 15.41 26.37
C ILE A 12 -6.71 15.36 25.27
N ALA A 13 -6.60 14.39 24.36
CA ALA A 13 -7.63 14.16 23.35
C ALA A 13 -8.92 13.82 24.11
N ALA A 14 -9.82 14.79 24.22
CA ALA A 14 -11.18 14.50 24.62
C ALA A 14 -11.72 13.41 23.68
N PRO A 15 -12.41 12.38 24.17
CA PRO A 15 -13.02 11.37 23.31
C PRO A 15 -13.86 12.11 22.27
N LEU A 16 -13.45 12.01 21.01
CA LEU A 16 -14.18 12.65 19.94
C LEU A 16 -15.54 11.94 19.83
N PRO A 17 -16.65 12.68 19.72
CA PRO A 17 -17.95 12.06 19.55
C PRO A 17 -17.97 11.23 18.26
N ASP A 18 -18.45 9.98 18.35
CA ASP A 18 -18.48 9.00 17.24
C ASP A 18 -19.26 9.50 16.01
N ASP A 19 -20.12 10.50 16.18
CA ASP A 19 -21.01 11.04 15.14
C ASP A 19 -20.50 12.34 14.51
N ALA A 20 -19.20 12.62 14.60
CA ALA A 20 -18.67 13.89 14.12
C ALA A 20 -18.59 13.94 12.58
N PRO A 21 -19.01 15.05 11.93
CA PRO A 21 -19.05 15.17 10.47
C PRO A 21 -17.72 14.88 9.75
N TRP A 22 -16.59 15.15 10.40
CA TRP A 22 -15.24 14.93 9.86
C TRP A 22 -14.90 13.44 9.69
N GLN A 23 -15.60 12.51 10.36
CA GLN A 23 -15.36 11.07 10.22
C GLN A 23 -15.66 10.62 8.78
N ARG A 24 -16.75 11.13 8.19
CA ARG A 24 -17.09 10.87 6.78
C ARG A 24 -16.02 11.39 5.81
N ASP A 25 -15.44 12.54 6.12
CA ASP A 25 -14.38 13.12 5.30
C ASP A 25 -13.09 12.29 5.36
N LEU A 26 -12.77 11.72 6.54
CA LEU A 26 -11.64 10.79 6.69
C LEU A 26 -11.89 9.46 5.98
N ASP A 27 -13.09 8.91 6.06
CA ASP A 27 -13.45 7.67 5.34
C ASP A 27 -13.38 7.90 3.81
N ALA A 28 -13.85 9.05 3.33
CA ALA A 28 -13.75 9.44 1.93
C ALA A 28 -12.28 9.63 1.50
N LEU A 29 -11.44 10.21 2.36
CA LEU A 29 -10.02 10.35 2.12
C LEU A 29 -9.32 8.99 2.07
N ASP A 30 -9.60 8.08 3.00
CA ASP A 30 -9.02 6.73 2.97
C ASP A 30 -9.42 5.99 1.69
N ALA A 31 -10.70 6.07 1.27
CA ALA A 31 -11.15 5.48 0.02
C ALA A 31 -10.38 6.01 -1.20
N LEU A 32 -10.16 7.33 -1.29
CA LEU A 32 -9.35 7.93 -2.36
C LEU A 32 -7.88 7.49 -2.32
N LEU A 33 -7.31 7.35 -1.11
CA LEU A 33 -5.96 6.87 -0.93
C LEU A 33 -5.82 5.40 -1.32
N GLN A 34 -6.79 4.55 -0.98
CA GLN A 34 -6.80 3.15 -1.39
C GLN A 34 -6.97 3.00 -2.92
N ASP A 35 -7.82 3.81 -3.55
CA ASP A 35 -8.01 3.78 -5.00
C ASP A 35 -6.79 4.28 -5.77
N SER A 36 -6.08 5.27 -5.21
CA SER A 36 -4.84 5.81 -5.77
C SER A 36 -3.63 4.88 -5.62
N ARG A 37 -3.71 3.86 -4.74
CA ARG A 37 -2.59 2.94 -4.55
C ARG A 37 -2.38 2.10 -5.81
N PRO A 38 -1.13 1.96 -6.28
CA PRO A 38 -0.82 1.05 -7.36
C PRO A 38 -1.34 -0.34 -7.02
N ARG A 39 -2.16 -0.92 -7.90
CA ARG A 39 -2.66 -2.28 -7.71
C ARG A 39 -1.46 -3.23 -7.61
N ARG A 40 -1.39 -3.97 -6.50
CA ARG A 40 -0.34 -4.97 -6.32
C ARG A 40 -0.40 -5.98 -7.46
N PRO A 41 0.74 -6.30 -8.09
CA PRO A 41 0.78 -7.32 -9.11
C PRO A 41 0.46 -8.68 -8.48
N SER A 42 -0.46 -9.41 -9.11
CA SER A 42 -0.76 -10.79 -8.75
C SER A 42 0.45 -11.69 -9.01
N ARG A 43 0.50 -12.86 -8.35
CA ARG A 43 1.52 -13.89 -8.58
C ARG A 43 1.66 -14.25 -10.07
N ALA A 44 0.54 -14.31 -10.79
CA ALA A 44 0.50 -14.58 -12.22
C ALA A 44 1.15 -13.47 -13.05
N GLN A 45 0.89 -12.19 -12.71
CA GLN A 45 1.52 -11.05 -13.37
C GLN A 45 3.03 -11.02 -13.13
N ILE A 46 3.47 -11.32 -11.91
CA ILE A 46 4.90 -11.40 -11.59
C ILE A 46 5.57 -12.54 -12.38
N ALA A 47 4.95 -13.72 -12.45
CA ALA A 47 5.47 -14.84 -13.24
C ALA A 47 5.53 -14.51 -14.74
N ALA A 48 4.51 -13.84 -15.28
CA ALA A 48 4.50 -13.40 -16.68
C ALA A 48 5.63 -12.38 -16.96
N LEU A 49 5.86 -11.44 -16.05
CA LEU A 49 6.94 -10.47 -16.16
C LEU A 49 8.31 -11.15 -16.19
N ILE A 50 8.57 -12.10 -15.28
CA ILE A 50 9.83 -12.85 -15.23
C ILE A 50 10.12 -13.56 -16.57
N GLU A 51 9.09 -14.15 -17.18
CA GLU A 51 9.24 -14.81 -18.48
C GLU A 51 9.43 -13.82 -19.64
N ALA A 52 8.76 -12.67 -19.59
CA ALA A 52 8.91 -11.63 -20.61
C ALA A 52 10.32 -11.03 -20.61
N GLU A 53 10.92 -10.85 -19.43
CA GLU A 53 12.29 -10.33 -19.27
C GLU A 53 13.35 -11.37 -19.66
N ALA A 54 13.13 -12.64 -19.34
CA ALA A 54 14.10 -13.72 -19.63
C ALA A 54 13.39 -15.00 -20.12
N PRO A 55 12.99 -15.05 -21.41
CA PRO A 55 12.26 -16.17 -21.96
C PRO A 55 13.03 -17.49 -21.84
N GLY A 56 12.38 -18.52 -21.30
CA GLY A 56 12.95 -19.85 -21.14
C GLY A 56 14.12 -19.98 -20.15
N ALA A 57 14.54 -18.89 -19.49
CA ALA A 57 15.65 -18.93 -18.53
C ALA A 57 15.33 -19.75 -17.27
N LEU A 58 14.03 -19.87 -16.94
CA LEU A 58 13.55 -20.58 -15.76
C LEU A 58 12.43 -21.55 -16.12
N SER A 59 12.44 -22.72 -15.49
CA SER A 59 11.30 -23.63 -15.54
C SER A 59 10.04 -22.97 -14.94
N ALA A 60 8.86 -23.38 -15.41
CA ALA A 60 7.58 -22.85 -14.92
C ALA A 60 7.44 -22.97 -13.39
N ALA A 61 7.89 -24.09 -12.81
CA ALA A 61 7.88 -24.32 -11.37
C ALA A 61 8.80 -23.37 -10.59
N SER A 62 10.02 -23.10 -11.11
CA SER A 62 10.93 -22.15 -10.48
C SER A 62 10.41 -20.72 -10.56
N ARG A 63 9.84 -20.34 -11.71
CA ARG A 63 9.19 -19.04 -11.90
C ARG A 63 8.01 -18.84 -10.95
N ALA A 64 7.16 -19.85 -10.76
CA ALA A 64 6.05 -19.80 -9.82
C ALA A 64 6.52 -19.58 -8.36
N ARG A 65 7.56 -20.30 -7.92
CA ARG A 65 8.14 -20.14 -6.58
C ARG A 65 8.73 -18.75 -6.36
N ILE A 66 9.42 -18.21 -7.36
CA ILE A 66 9.98 -16.84 -7.28
C ILE A 66 8.83 -15.81 -7.23
N ALA A 67 7.82 -15.96 -8.07
CA ALA A 67 6.66 -15.08 -8.08
C ALA A 67 5.90 -15.09 -6.75
N GLU A 68 5.77 -16.25 -6.09
CA GLU A 68 5.18 -16.35 -4.76
C GLU A 68 6.01 -15.63 -3.70
N ARG A 69 7.34 -15.83 -3.69
CA ARG A 69 8.24 -15.14 -2.75
C ARG A 69 8.19 -13.62 -2.94
N LEU A 70 8.21 -13.16 -4.20
CA LEU A 70 8.11 -11.74 -4.52
C LEU A 70 6.75 -11.15 -4.13
N ALA A 71 5.65 -11.87 -4.38
CA ALA A 71 4.33 -11.43 -3.95
C ALA A 71 4.24 -11.27 -2.42
N GLY A 72 4.94 -12.10 -1.64
CA GLY A 72 5.02 -11.96 -0.18
C GLY A 72 5.85 -10.78 0.31
N ILE A 73 6.90 -10.38 -0.43
CA ILE A 73 7.75 -9.21 -0.07
C ILE A 73 7.08 -7.89 -0.45
N LEU A 74 6.33 -7.88 -1.55
CA LEU A 74 5.61 -6.71 -2.05
C LEU A 74 4.24 -6.50 -1.33
N ALA A 75 3.92 -7.36 -0.36
CA ALA A 75 2.68 -7.36 0.41
C ALA A 75 2.69 -6.42 1.62
#